data_AF-A0A640QMB7-F1
#
_entry.id   AF-A0A640QMB7-F1
#
_cell.length_a   1.000
_cell.length_b   1.000
_cell.length_c   1.000
_cell.angle_alpha   90.00
_cell.angle_beta   90.00
_cell.angle_gamma   90.00
#
_symmetry.space_group_name_H-M   'P 1'
#
loop_
_entity.id
_entity.type
_entity.pdbx_description
1 polymer ?
#
loop_
_entity_poly.entity_id
_entity_poly.type
_entity_poly.pdbx_seq_one_letter_code
_entity_poly.pdbx_strand_id
1 'polypeptide(L)' 'MEDVLEPLSRFILRIIKWILVEFIVELVLKGIGHVVLKLLTFGKYPRAGKDEGRTFAVGFISVVAVFVGLVMIA' A
#
# COMPACT_ATOMS: atom_id res chain seq x y z
N MET A 1 36.29 15.91 0.61
CA MET A 1 35.11 16.05 1.49
C MET A 1 33.80 15.78 0.73
N GLU A 2 33.75 16.05 -0.58
CA GLU A 2 32.61 15.70 -1.45
C GLU A 2 32.50 14.19 -1.74
N ASP A 3 33.62 13.46 -1.81
CA ASP A 3 33.64 12.01 -2.13
C ASP A 3 32.94 11.11 -1.10
N VAL A 4 32.82 11.55 0.15
CA VAL A 4 32.15 10.78 1.23
C VAL A 4 30.65 11.09 1.28
N LEU A 5 30.24 12.23 0.71
CA LEU A 5 28.87 12.73 0.75
C LEU A 5 27.98 12.09 -0.33
N GLU A 6 28.54 11.75 -1.48
CA GLU A 6 27.86 11.03 -2.57
C GLU A 6 27.34 9.63 -2.21
N PRO A 7 28.12 8.75 -1.54
CA PRO A 7 27.60 7.45 -1.12
C PRO A 7 26.57 7.57 0.01
N LEU A 8 26.73 8.54 0.92
CA LEU A 8 25.81 8.80 2.02
C LEU A 8 24.45 9.33 1.52
N SER A 9 24.46 10.27 0.57
CA SER A 9 23.23 10.82 -0.01
C SER A 9 22.44 9.77 -0.79
N ARG A 10 23.10 8.93 -1.58
CA ARG A 10 22.45 7.78 -2.25
C ARG A 10 21.83 6.79 -1.25
N PHE A 11 22.51 6.53 -0.14
CA PHE A 11 22.00 5.64 0.90
C PHE A 11 20.76 6.20 1.57
N ILE A 12 20.79 7.48 1.96
CA ILE A 12 19.64 8.18 2.58
C ILE A 12 18.46 8.23 1.60
N LEU A 13 18.69 8.60 0.34
CA LEU A 13 17.65 8.63 -0.68
C LEU A 13 17.02 7.24 -0.91
N ARG A 14 17.81 6.17 -0.81
CA ARG A 14 17.30 4.79 -0.89
C ARG A 14 16.39 4.45 0.28
N ILE A 15 16.75 4.85 1.49
CA ILE A 15 15.93 4.65 2.69
C ILE A 15 14.63 5.45 2.58
N ILE A 16 14.72 6.73 2.20
CA ILE A 16 13.54 7.58 2.01
C ILE A 16 12.62 6.99 0.94
N LYS A 17 13.17 6.55 -0.20
CA LYS A 17 12.39 5.89 -1.26
C LYS A 17 11.70 4.63 -0.74
N TRP A 18 12.38 3.84 0.08
CA TRP A 18 11.81 2.62 0.65
C TRP A 18 10.66 2.92 1.62
N ILE A 19 10.85 3.85 2.56
CA ILE A 19 9.80 4.31 3.48
C ILE A 19 8.62 4.90 2.72
N LEU A 20 8.89 5.71 1.69
CA LEU A 20 7.84 6.31 0.87
C LEU A 20 7.02 5.23 0.16
N VAL A 21 7.68 4.18 -0.37
CA VAL A 21 6.99 3.04 -1.00
C VAL A 21 6.15 2.29 0.02
N GLU A 22 6.70 1.95 1.20
CA GLU A 22 5.93 1.29 2.25
C GLU A 22 4.73 2.12 2.69
N PHE A 23 4.92 3.44 2.85
CA PHE A 23 3.84 4.36 3.22
C PHE A 23 2.76 4.45 2.15
N ILE A 24 3.14 4.58 0.88
CA ILE A 24 2.19 4.57 -0.24
C ILE A 24 1.46 3.24 -0.29
N VAL A 25 2.16 2.12 -0.17
CA VAL A 25 1.57 0.79 -0.17
C VAL A 25 0.59 0.64 1.00
N GLU A 26 0.95 1.05 2.21
CA GLU A 26 0.08 0.97 3.37
C GLU A 26 -1.15 1.87 3.23
N LEU A 27 -0.98 3.10 2.75
CA LEU A 27 -2.07 4.06 2.54
C LEU A 27 -3.02 3.58 1.44
N VAL A 28 -2.47 3.09 0.32
CA VAL A 28 -3.25 2.56 -0.81
C VAL A 28 -3.95 1.26 -0.40
N LEU A 29 -3.28 0.32 0.24
CA LEU A 29 -3.87 -0.96 0.67
C LEU A 29 -4.94 -0.75 1.74
N LYS A 30 -4.66 0.02 2.80
CA LYS A 30 -5.66 0.31 3.84
C LYS A 30 -6.80 1.15 3.29
N GLY A 31 -6.51 2.16 2.46
CA GLY A 31 -7.50 3.03 1.84
C GLY A 31 -8.45 2.25 0.91
N ILE A 32 -7.90 1.50 -0.05
CA ILE A 32 -8.68 0.67 -0.96
C ILE A 32 -9.44 -0.41 -0.19
N GLY A 33 -8.77 -1.11 0.73
CA GLY A 33 -9.41 -2.13 1.55
C GLY A 33 -10.60 -1.58 2.35
N HIS A 34 -10.48 -0.37 2.89
CA HIS A 34 -11.55 0.31 3.61
C HIS A 34 -12.72 0.65 2.68
N VAL A 35 -12.45 1.26 1.52
CA VAL A 35 -13.48 1.62 0.53
C VAL A 35 -14.19 0.37 0.01
N VAL A 36 -13.43 -0.66 -0.36
CA VAL A 36 -13.97 -1.92 -0.90
C VAL A 36 -14.82 -2.65 0.14
N LEU A 37 -14.35 -2.78 1.39
CA LEU A 37 -15.17 -3.37 2.46
C LEU A 37 -16.43 -2.58 2.72
N LYS A 38 -16.34 -1.24 2.70
CA LYS A 38 -17.49 -0.36 2.91
C LYS A 38 -18.51 -0.49 1.78
N LEU A 39 -18.07 -0.66 0.54
CA LEU A 39 -18.96 -0.92 -0.58
C LEU A 39 -19.58 -2.31 -0.50
N LEU A 40 -18.77 -3.36 -0.34
CA LEU A 40 -19.24 -4.76 -0.32
C LEU A 40 -20.20 -5.06 0.83
N THR A 41 -20.04 -4.38 1.96
CA THR A 41 -20.85 -4.60 3.15
C THR A 41 -21.92 -3.52 3.37
N PHE A 42 -22.19 -2.68 2.36
CA PHE A 42 -23.17 -1.58 2.43
C PHE A 42 -22.95 -0.67 3.66
N GLY A 43 -21.69 -0.31 3.92
CA GLY A 43 -21.30 0.61 4.99
C GLY A 43 -21.11 -0.03 6.36
N LYS A 44 -21.28 -1.35 6.49
CA LYS A 44 -21.26 -2.05 7.78
C LYS A 44 -19.85 -2.37 8.30
N TYR A 45 -18.85 -2.41 7.41
CA TYR A 45 -17.44 -2.65 7.67
C TYR A 45 -16.56 -1.64 6.92
N PRO A 46 -15.29 -1.42 7.35
CA PRO A 46 -14.61 -2.05 8.49
C PRO A 46 -14.88 -1.33 9.82
N ARG A 47 -14.96 -2.10 10.91
CA ARG A 47 -15.11 -1.56 12.27
C ARG A 47 -13.72 -1.24 12.83
N ALA A 48 -13.52 0.01 13.25
CA ALA A 48 -12.26 0.49 13.81
C ALA A 48 -11.80 -0.41 14.97
N GLY A 49 -10.53 -0.81 14.95
CA GLY A 49 -9.89 -1.58 16.03
C GLY A 49 -10.18 -3.09 16.08
N LYS A 50 -11.00 -3.65 15.17
CA LYS A 50 -11.31 -5.10 15.17
C LYS A 50 -11.04 -5.82 13.85
N ASP A 51 -11.22 -5.12 12.73
CA ASP A 51 -11.12 -5.70 11.38
C ASP A 51 -9.95 -5.13 10.56
N GLU A 52 -8.91 -4.59 11.21
CA GLU A 52 -7.76 -3.98 10.52
C GLU A 52 -7.00 -4.99 9.64
N GLY A 53 -6.78 -6.21 10.15
CA GLY A 53 -6.16 -7.29 9.38
C GLY A 53 -6.99 -7.69 8.15
N ARG A 54 -8.33 -7.70 8.28
CA ARG A 54 -9.24 -7.94 7.14
C ARG A 54 -9.22 -6.80 6.13
N THR A 55 -9.10 -5.57 6.59
CA THR A 55 -9.00 -4.38 5.73
C THR A 55 -7.73 -4.45 4.89
N PHE A 56 -6.59 -4.80 5.50
CA PHE A 56 -5.34 -4.99 4.78
C PHE A 56 -5.39 -6.15 3.78
N ALA A 57 -5.96 -7.30 4.18
CA ALA A 57 -6.10 -8.46 3.29
C ALA A 57 -6.99 -8.16 2.08
N VAL A 58 -8.13 -7.49 2.27
CA VAL A 58 -9.03 -7.09 1.17
C VAL A 58 -8.36 -6.05 0.27
N GLY A 59 -7.63 -5.09 0.85
CA GLY A 59 -6.79 -4.16 0.10
C GLY A 59 -5.79 -4.89 -0.79
N PHE A 60 -5.06 -5.86 -0.24
CA PHE A 60 -4.06 -6.63 -0.98
C PHE A 60 -4.69 -7.45 -2.12
N ILE A 61 -5.77 -8.18 -1.83
CA ILE A 61 -6.49 -8.97 -2.84
C ILE A 61 -6.99 -8.07 -3.97
N SER A 62 -7.53 -6.88 -3.64
CA SER A 62 -8.02 -5.95 -4.66
C SER A 62 -6.91 -5.43 -5.58
N VAL A 63 -5.74 -5.12 -5.03
CA VAL A 63 -4.58 -4.68 -5.83
C VAL A 63 -4.06 -5.82 -6.72
N VAL A 64 -3.96 -7.04 -6.17
CA VAL A 64 -3.56 -8.22 -6.95
C VAL A 64 -4.56 -8.50 -8.07
N ALA A 65 -5.86 -8.41 -7.81
CA ALA A 65 -6.89 -8.61 -8.82
C ALA A 65 -6.80 -7.60 -9.97
N VAL A 66 -6.58 -6.31 -9.66
CA VAL A 66 -6.35 -5.27 -10.69
C VAL A 66 -5.08 -5.55 -11.48
N PHE A 67 -3.99 -5.93 -10.81
CA PHE A 67 -2.72 -6.24 -11.46
C PHE A 67 -2.83 -7.44 -12.41
N VAL A 68 -3.44 -8.54 -11.95
CA VAL A 68 -3.72 -9.72 -12.78
C VAL A 68 -4.61 -9.35 -13.97
N GLY A 69 -5.67 -8.55 -13.74
CA GLY A 69 -6.53 -8.06 -14.81
C GLY A 69 -5.78 -7.27 -15.87
N LEU A 70 -4.88 -6.37 -15.47
CA LEU A 70 -4.03 -5.61 -16.38
C LEU A 70 -3.08 -6.52 -17.19
N VAL A 71 -2.45 -7.49 -16.54
CA VAL A 71 -1.55 -8.46 -17.21
C VAL A 71 -2.30 -9.32 -18.22
N MET A 72 -3.55 -9.69 -17.94
CA MET A 72 -4.37 -10.48 -18.88
C MET A 72 -4.85 -9.68 -20.09
N ILE A 73 -4.86 -8.34 -20.00
CA ILE A 73 -5.28 -7.44 -21.08
C ILE A 73 -4.08 -6.98 -21.93
N ALA A 74 -2.88 -6.90 -21.35
CA ALA A 74 -1.64 -6.52 -22.01
C ALA A 74 -1.02 -7.66 -22.83
#